data_AF-A0A1L9RJN4-F1
#
_entry.id   AF-A0A1L9RJN4-F1
#
_cell.length_a   1.000
_cell.length_b   1.000
_cell.length_c   1.000
_cell.angle_alpha   90.00
_cell.angle_beta   90.00
_cell.angle_gamma   90.00
#
_symmetry.space_group_name_H-M   'P 1'
#
loop_
_entity.id
_entity.type
_entity.pdbx_description
1 polymer ?
#
loop_
_entity_poly.entity_id
_entity_poly.type
_entity_poly.pdbx_seq_one_letter_code
_entity_poly.pdbx_strand_id
1 'polypeptide(L)'
;MSLTTGTLVRDNIDLYYELRGTGPPLLLIPGGYGTCIPYTKIADHLSARFRVITLDRRGYLRSKKRHPSRSNSQTLFTENAHDIAALLQTVTREPVLAFASSFGTYPSIELLRLYPSLIRKLIIHDPVIVDLVTPRNQIPVRNGLKAGVHAYRTHGGAAASTHLTHLVTNEADHALIRGSRGFAQMRDVILQSLQFLFDEEVDAALGYVTDVPFLRSQRDRIYLVKGELTSTPFTAEPVVMLARGMGVDIKEIVGGHAGFVISPGEFSGALEGILGIGRESKL
;
A
#
# COMPACT_ATOMS: atom_id res chain seq x y z
N MET A 1 23.53 -4.48 -3.99
CA MET A 1 23.48 -3.05 -3.65
C MET A 1 23.37 -2.91 -2.14
N SER A 2 23.96 -1.88 -1.54
CA SER A 2 23.94 -1.71 -0.07
C SER A 2 22.57 -1.24 0.40
N LEU A 3 22.01 -1.95 1.39
CA LEU A 3 20.85 -1.52 2.15
C LEU A 3 21.29 -0.52 3.22
N THR A 4 20.64 0.64 3.28
CA THR A 4 20.79 1.58 4.40
C THR A 4 19.47 1.66 5.14
N THR A 5 19.51 1.49 6.46
CA THR A 5 18.34 1.63 7.33
C THR A 5 18.46 2.89 8.16
N GLY A 6 17.34 3.53 8.47
CA GLY A 6 17.32 4.69 9.36
C GLY A 6 16.03 4.77 10.16
N THR A 7 16.05 5.64 11.17
CA THR A 7 14.89 5.96 11.99
C THR A 7 14.73 7.47 12.02
N LEU A 8 13.54 7.96 11.66
CA LEU A 8 13.16 9.35 11.79
C LEU A 8 12.33 9.52 13.07
N VAL A 9 12.81 10.36 13.99
CA VAL A 9 12.08 10.71 15.21
C VAL A 9 11.16 11.88 14.95
N ARG A 10 9.86 11.72 15.17
CA ARG A 10 8.86 12.78 14.99
C ARG A 10 7.59 12.48 15.79
N ASP A 11 6.88 13.47 16.31
CA ASP A 11 5.49 13.35 16.80
C ASP A 11 5.19 12.06 17.58
N ASN A 12 6.03 11.74 18.58
CA ASN A 12 5.90 10.54 19.43
C ASN A 12 6.05 9.20 18.68
N ILE A 13 6.73 9.17 17.53
CA ILE A 13 7.01 7.98 16.75
C ILE A 13 8.47 7.91 16.28
N ASP A 14 9.00 6.69 16.26
CA ASP A 14 10.30 6.34 15.70
C ASP A 14 10.07 5.67 14.34
N LEU A 15 9.96 6.45 13.27
CA LEU A 15 9.60 5.94 11.94
C LEU A 15 10.80 5.23 11.28
N TYR A 16 10.72 3.91 11.15
CA TYR A 16 11.71 3.09 10.48
C TYR A 16 11.58 3.18 8.95
N TYR A 17 12.72 3.31 8.28
CA TYR A 17 12.79 3.27 6.82
C TYR A 17 14.05 2.58 6.30
N GLU A 18 13.96 2.16 5.04
CA GLU A 18 15.05 1.52 4.30
C GLU A 18 15.27 2.23 2.97
N LEU A 19 16.53 2.36 2.58
CA LEU A 19 16.98 2.94 1.31
C LEU A 19 17.81 1.91 0.54
N ARG A 20 17.56 1.76 -0.75
CA ARG A 20 18.33 0.93 -1.68
C ARG A 20 18.56 1.67 -3.00
N GLY A 21 19.74 1.55 -3.59
CA GLY A 21 20.06 2.16 -4.90
C GLY A 21 20.24 3.68 -4.84
N THR A 22 20.53 4.29 -6.00
CA THR A 22 20.98 5.70 -6.10
C THR A 22 20.33 6.49 -7.24
N GLY A 23 19.34 5.94 -7.94
CA GLY A 23 18.64 6.61 -9.04
C GLY A 23 17.48 7.52 -8.61
N PRO A 24 16.53 7.83 -9.52
CA PRO A 24 15.34 8.63 -9.17
C PRO A 24 14.60 8.05 -7.97
N PRO A 25 14.06 8.87 -7.06
CA PRO A 25 13.45 8.37 -5.83
C PRO A 25 12.10 7.69 -6.12
N LEU A 26 11.97 6.46 -5.64
CA LEU A 26 10.76 5.64 -5.72
C LEU A 26 10.32 5.24 -4.32
N LEU A 27 9.19 5.75 -3.86
CA LEU A 27 8.58 5.40 -2.58
C LEU A 27 7.64 4.20 -2.73
N LEU A 28 7.80 3.18 -1.89
CA LEU A 28 6.86 2.05 -1.78
C LEU A 28 6.08 2.14 -0.46
N ILE A 29 4.79 2.46 -0.54
CA ILE A 29 3.89 2.62 0.61
C ILE A 29 3.18 1.28 0.87
N PRO A 30 3.42 0.63 2.03
CA PRO A 30 2.86 -0.68 2.30
C PRO A 30 1.38 -0.64 2.64
N GLY A 31 0.68 -1.73 2.28
CA GLY A 31 -0.74 -1.94 2.50
C GLY A 31 -1.11 -2.22 3.96
N GLY A 32 -2.09 -3.12 4.16
CA GLY A 32 -2.66 -3.43 5.49
C GLY A 32 -1.68 -4.14 6.44
N TYR A 33 -0.58 -4.68 5.93
CA TYR A 33 0.52 -5.17 6.77
C TYR A 33 1.35 -4.02 7.35
N GLY A 34 1.25 -2.81 6.78
CA GLY A 34 1.91 -1.60 7.25
C GLY A 34 3.43 -1.63 7.32
N THR A 35 4.08 -2.70 6.86
CA THR A 35 5.52 -2.89 6.87
C THR A 35 6.10 -3.03 5.47
N CYS A 36 7.35 -2.59 5.28
CA CYS A 36 8.08 -2.75 4.03
C CYS A 36 8.55 -4.19 3.72
N ILE A 37 8.46 -5.12 4.65
CA ILE A 37 9.01 -6.48 4.50
C ILE A 37 8.48 -7.23 3.25
N PRO A 38 7.17 -7.20 2.93
CA PRO A 38 6.66 -7.77 1.68
C PRO A 38 7.23 -7.15 0.41
N TYR A 39 7.80 -5.94 0.48
CA TYR A 39 8.41 -5.27 -0.65
C TYR A 39 9.91 -5.52 -0.79
N THR A 40 10.57 -6.25 0.12
CA THR A 40 12.03 -6.42 0.09
C THR A 40 12.54 -6.87 -1.29
N LYS A 41 11.92 -7.90 -1.88
CA LYS A 41 12.37 -8.44 -3.18
C LYS A 41 12.15 -7.47 -4.34
N ILE A 42 11.00 -6.79 -4.40
CA ILE A 42 10.77 -5.78 -5.46
C ILE A 42 11.67 -4.56 -5.25
N ALA A 43 11.97 -4.19 -4.00
CA ALA A 43 12.88 -3.09 -3.69
C ALA A 43 14.31 -3.41 -4.15
N ASP A 44 14.76 -4.67 -3.97
CA ASP A 44 16.05 -5.12 -4.48
C ASP A 44 16.11 -5.06 -6.02
N HIS A 45 15.08 -5.55 -6.72
CA HIS A 45 15.01 -5.46 -8.19
C HIS A 45 15.00 -4.00 -8.68
N LEU A 46 14.11 -3.17 -8.13
CA LEU A 46 13.94 -1.78 -8.54
C LEU A 46 15.14 -0.89 -8.17
N SER A 47 15.92 -1.28 -7.16
CA SER A 47 17.13 -0.54 -6.77
C SER A 47 18.19 -0.47 -7.87
N ALA A 48 18.13 -1.36 -8.87
CA ALA A 48 18.96 -1.32 -10.06
C ALA A 48 18.82 0.01 -10.84
N ARG A 49 17.65 0.66 -10.77
CA ARG A 49 17.33 1.88 -11.52
C ARG A 49 16.93 3.05 -10.62
N PHE A 50 16.36 2.77 -9.45
CA PHE A 50 15.80 3.77 -8.55
C PHE A 50 16.57 3.84 -7.25
N ARG A 51 16.43 4.98 -6.57
CA ARG A 51 16.62 5.02 -5.13
C ARG A 51 15.30 4.65 -4.47
N VAL A 52 15.16 3.38 -4.11
CA VAL A 52 13.96 2.84 -3.50
C VAL A 52 13.90 3.23 -2.03
N ILE A 53 12.81 3.87 -1.63
CA ILE A 53 12.49 4.28 -0.27
C ILE A 53 11.32 3.40 0.19
N THR A 54 11.53 2.65 1.26
CA THR A 54 10.46 1.87 1.90
C THR A 54 10.40 2.18 3.38
N LEU A 55 9.25 1.98 4.02
CA LEU A 55 9.04 2.30 5.43
C LEU A 55 8.12 1.28 6.12
N ASP A 56 8.24 1.20 7.43
CA ASP A 56 7.13 0.75 8.26
C ASP A 56 6.26 1.98 8.59
N ARG A 57 4.95 1.90 8.34
CA ARG A 57 4.01 2.98 8.62
C ARG A 57 3.79 3.15 10.12
N ARG A 58 3.22 4.29 10.52
CA ARG A 58 3.03 4.57 11.95
C ARG A 58 2.25 3.47 12.66
N GLY A 59 2.76 3.05 13.81
CA GLY A 59 2.16 2.01 14.63
C GLY A 59 2.50 0.58 14.23
N TYR A 60 3.18 0.37 13.10
CA TYR A 60 3.54 -0.96 12.61
C TYR A 60 4.97 -1.33 12.96
N LEU A 61 5.16 -2.56 13.44
CA LEU A 61 6.46 -3.24 13.63
C LEU A 61 7.59 -2.36 14.18
N ARG A 62 8.51 -1.87 13.33
CA ARG A 62 9.69 -1.08 13.73
C ARG A 62 9.36 0.41 13.90
N SER A 63 8.18 0.85 13.47
CA SER A 63 7.64 2.19 13.61
C SER A 63 6.65 2.30 14.76
N LYS A 64 7.08 1.99 15.99
CA LYS A 64 6.21 2.02 17.18
C LYS A 64 6.04 3.45 17.72
N LYS A 65 4.84 3.74 18.24
CA LYS A 65 4.60 4.94 19.04
C LYS A 65 5.37 4.82 20.37
N ARG A 66 6.10 5.86 20.79
CA ARG A 66 6.85 5.85 22.06
C ARG A 66 5.91 5.84 23.27
N HIS A 67 4.81 6.59 23.18
CA HIS A 67 3.69 6.54 24.12
C HIS A 67 2.46 6.00 23.38
N PRO A 68 2.16 4.69 23.49
CA PRO A 68 1.02 4.08 22.81
C PRO A 68 -0.31 4.64 23.33
N SER A 69 -1.06 5.27 22.44
CA SER A 69 -2.45 5.67 22.64
C SER A 69 -3.27 5.29 21.40
N ARG A 70 -4.59 5.14 21.60
CA ARG A 70 -5.55 5.00 20.50
C ARG A 70 -5.36 6.17 19.54
N SER A 71 -5.30 5.86 18.26
CA SER A 71 -5.25 6.85 17.20
C SER A 71 -6.61 7.51 17.06
N ASN A 72 -6.64 8.75 16.61
CA ASN A 72 -7.89 9.35 16.16
C ASN A 72 -8.18 8.81 14.75
N SER A 73 -9.25 8.03 14.60
CA SER A 73 -9.62 7.40 13.33
C SER A 73 -9.93 8.40 12.22
N GLN A 74 -10.30 9.64 12.56
CA GLN A 74 -10.54 10.71 11.58
C GLN A 74 -9.26 11.33 11.01
N THR A 75 -8.14 11.28 11.75
CA THR A 75 -6.87 11.91 11.34
C THR A 75 -5.78 10.90 11.00
N LEU A 76 -5.97 9.62 11.29
CA LEU A 76 -4.94 8.58 11.17
C LEU A 76 -4.21 8.56 9.82
N PHE A 77 -4.93 8.65 8.70
CA PHE A 77 -4.31 8.62 7.37
C PHE A 77 -3.61 9.94 7.01
N THR A 78 -4.13 11.08 7.47
CA THR A 78 -3.46 12.40 7.38
C THR A 78 -2.17 12.39 8.20
N GLU A 79 -2.17 11.79 9.38
CA GLU A 79 -0.97 11.64 10.22
C GLU A 79 0.07 10.73 9.57
N ASN A 80 -0.34 9.62 8.95
CA ASN A 80 0.55 8.79 8.13
C ASN A 80 1.17 9.62 6.98
N ALA A 81 0.37 10.44 6.30
CA ALA A 81 0.84 11.29 5.21
C ALA A 81 1.85 12.33 5.70
N HIS A 82 1.62 12.93 6.86
CA HIS A 82 2.58 13.80 7.52
C HIS A 82 3.91 13.07 7.76
N ASP A 83 3.92 11.88 8.35
CA ASP A 83 5.13 11.11 8.60
C ASP A 83 5.91 10.82 7.31
N ILE A 84 5.20 10.37 6.28
CA ILE A 84 5.80 10.08 4.97
C ILE A 84 6.41 11.35 4.37
N ALA A 85 5.73 12.49 4.45
CA ALA A 85 6.25 13.76 3.95
C ALA A 85 7.56 14.17 4.66
N ALA A 86 7.61 14.04 6.00
CA ALA A 86 8.83 14.33 6.76
C ALA A 86 9.98 13.36 6.42
N LEU A 87 9.67 12.08 6.20
CA LEU A 87 10.65 11.12 5.70
C LEU A 87 11.20 11.57 4.34
N LEU A 88 10.32 11.85 3.38
CA LEU A 88 10.73 12.26 2.03
C LEU A 88 11.60 13.53 2.06
N GLN A 89 11.22 14.54 2.85
CA GLN A 89 12.00 15.77 3.02
C GLN A 89 13.38 15.54 3.66
N THR A 90 13.51 14.47 4.47
CA THR A 90 14.79 14.07 5.07
C THR A 90 15.67 13.35 4.06
N VAL A 91 15.11 12.44 3.27
CA VAL A 91 15.91 11.54 2.45
C VAL A 91 16.11 12.05 1.02
N THR A 92 15.25 12.91 0.47
CA THR A 92 15.36 13.38 -0.92
C THR A 92 14.97 14.84 -1.09
N ARG A 93 15.54 15.50 -2.10
CA ARG A 93 15.17 16.86 -2.54
C ARG A 93 14.28 16.84 -3.79
N GLU A 94 14.09 15.68 -4.40
CA GLU A 94 13.33 15.50 -5.63
C GLU A 94 11.93 14.91 -5.34
N PRO A 95 10.91 15.31 -6.13
CA PRO A 95 9.59 14.69 -6.05
C PRO A 95 9.66 13.22 -6.45
N VAL A 96 8.99 12.35 -5.69
CA VAL A 96 9.10 10.90 -5.82
C VAL A 96 8.07 10.32 -6.78
N LEU A 97 8.44 9.22 -7.43
CA LEU A 97 7.45 8.26 -7.90
C LEU A 97 6.96 7.51 -6.66
N ALA A 98 5.65 7.34 -6.48
CA ALA A 98 5.08 6.67 -5.31
C ALA A 98 4.21 5.49 -5.76
N PHE A 99 4.47 4.30 -5.23
CA PHE A 99 3.63 3.12 -5.39
C PHE A 99 2.91 2.84 -4.08
N ALA A 100 1.59 2.75 -4.12
CA ALA A 100 0.74 2.44 -2.98
C ALA A 100 -0.19 1.29 -3.33
N SER A 101 -0.23 0.28 -2.46
CA SER A 101 -1.09 -0.90 -2.64
C SER A 101 -2.05 -1.05 -1.49
N SER A 102 -3.28 -1.53 -1.76
CA SER A 102 -4.23 -1.90 -0.70
C SER A 102 -4.48 -0.74 0.28
N PHE A 103 -4.47 -0.96 1.61
CA PHE A 103 -4.64 0.11 2.61
C PHE A 103 -3.62 1.26 2.51
N GLY A 104 -2.49 1.05 1.82
CA GLY A 104 -1.50 2.11 1.58
C GLY A 104 -2.05 3.24 0.71
N THR A 105 -3.18 3.03 0.03
CA THR A 105 -3.80 4.06 -0.82
C THR A 105 -4.34 5.23 -0.01
N TYR A 106 -4.90 4.98 1.19
CA TYR A 106 -5.41 6.04 2.06
C TYR A 106 -4.34 7.10 2.39
N PRO A 107 -3.19 6.76 3.02
CA PRO A 107 -2.18 7.76 3.29
C PRO A 107 -1.50 8.31 2.03
N SER A 108 -1.52 7.57 0.90
CA SER A 108 -0.97 8.08 -0.35
C SER A 108 -1.83 9.19 -0.99
N ILE A 109 -3.16 9.08 -0.87
CA ILE A 109 -4.11 10.10 -1.33
C ILE A 109 -3.95 11.34 -0.46
N GLU A 110 -3.88 11.17 0.86
CA GLU A 110 -3.63 12.27 1.80
C GLU A 110 -2.27 12.95 1.55
N LEU A 111 -1.23 12.17 1.26
CA LEU A 111 0.09 12.71 0.90
C LEU A 111 0.03 13.55 -0.37
N LEU A 112 -0.65 13.10 -1.42
CA LEU A 112 -0.84 13.86 -2.65
C LEU A 112 -1.64 15.14 -2.42
N ARG A 113 -2.65 15.09 -1.54
CA ARG A 113 -3.52 16.23 -1.18
C ARG A 113 -2.77 17.30 -0.40
N LEU A 114 -2.04 16.90 0.63
CA LEU A 114 -1.39 17.81 1.58
C LEU A 114 -0.01 18.28 1.08
N TYR A 115 0.68 17.42 0.33
CA TYR A 115 2.06 17.65 -0.12
C TYR A 115 2.24 17.34 -1.61
N PRO A 116 1.46 17.98 -2.51
CA PRO A 116 1.52 17.68 -3.93
C PRO A 116 2.93 17.90 -4.50
N SER A 117 3.71 18.87 -4.03
CA SER A 117 5.08 19.09 -4.54
C SER A 117 6.06 17.94 -4.28
N LEU A 118 5.76 17.02 -3.36
CA LEU A 118 6.60 15.85 -3.06
C LEU A 118 6.37 14.67 -3.99
N ILE A 119 5.28 14.68 -4.78
CA ILE A 119 4.89 13.54 -5.63
C ILE A 119 5.08 13.90 -7.10
N ARG A 120 5.86 13.13 -7.85
CA ARG A 120 5.93 13.24 -9.30
C ARG A 120 4.79 12.47 -9.96
N LYS A 121 4.57 11.24 -9.52
CA LYS A 121 3.50 10.34 -10.00
C LYS A 121 3.10 9.43 -8.84
N LEU A 122 1.80 9.20 -8.66
CA LEU A 122 1.25 8.24 -7.72
C LEU A 122 0.66 7.04 -8.48
N ILE A 123 1.06 5.84 -8.10
CA ILE A 123 0.59 4.57 -8.63
C ILE A 123 -0.28 3.94 -7.55
N ILE A 124 -1.57 3.81 -7.83
CA ILE A 124 -2.56 3.21 -6.94
C ILE A 124 -2.84 1.80 -7.46
N HIS A 125 -2.29 0.81 -6.78
CA HIS A 125 -2.43 -0.61 -7.12
C HIS A 125 -3.46 -1.28 -6.20
N ASP A 126 -4.49 -1.89 -6.78
CA ASP A 126 -5.54 -2.61 -6.05
C ASP A 126 -6.01 -1.89 -4.76
N PRO A 127 -6.53 -0.65 -4.88
CA PRO A 127 -7.07 0.10 -3.75
C PRO A 127 -8.20 -0.67 -3.06
N VAL A 128 -8.20 -0.65 -1.73
CA VAL A 128 -9.28 -1.22 -0.89
C VAL A 128 -10.03 -0.11 -0.18
N ILE A 129 -10.68 0.74 -0.98
CA ILE A 129 -11.35 1.95 -0.52
C ILE A 129 -12.84 1.67 -0.30
N VAL A 130 -13.27 1.66 0.96
CA VAL A 130 -14.61 1.21 1.39
C VAL A 130 -15.75 2.00 0.75
N ASP A 131 -15.64 3.33 0.68
CA ASP A 131 -16.72 4.19 0.16
C ASP A 131 -16.87 4.12 -1.37
N LEU A 132 -15.87 3.57 -2.06
CA LEU A 132 -15.88 3.33 -3.51
C LEU A 132 -16.27 1.90 -3.90
N VAL A 133 -16.70 1.09 -2.94
CA VAL A 133 -17.41 -0.17 -3.24
C VAL A 133 -18.83 0.14 -3.67
N THR A 134 -19.34 -0.57 -4.68
CA THR A 134 -20.69 -0.37 -5.21
C THR A 134 -21.76 -0.63 -4.16
N PRO A 135 -22.97 -0.05 -4.28
CA PRO A 135 -24.06 -0.26 -3.32
C PRO A 135 -24.39 -1.75 -3.09
N ARG A 136 -24.23 -2.60 -4.12
CA ARG A 136 -24.45 -4.04 -4.03
C ARG A 136 -23.50 -4.72 -3.03
N ASN A 137 -22.25 -4.28 -2.97
CA ASN A 137 -21.17 -4.93 -2.22
C ASN A 137 -20.73 -4.15 -0.97
N GLN A 138 -21.22 -2.94 -0.75
CA GLN A 138 -20.95 -2.11 0.43
C GLN A 138 -21.22 -2.85 1.74
N ILE A 139 -22.43 -3.38 1.94
CA ILE A 139 -22.79 -4.08 3.20
C ILE A 139 -21.93 -5.34 3.40
N PRO A 140 -21.79 -6.26 2.41
CA PRO A 140 -20.91 -7.42 2.52
C PRO A 140 -19.46 -7.06 2.89
N VAL A 141 -18.86 -6.07 2.22
CA VAL A 141 -17.47 -5.66 2.49
C VAL A 141 -17.32 -5.08 3.91
N ARG A 142 -18.22 -4.17 4.32
CA ARG A 142 -18.18 -3.58 5.67
C ARG A 142 -18.36 -4.66 6.76
N ASN A 143 -19.25 -5.62 6.54
CA ASN A 143 -19.44 -6.74 7.46
C ASN A 143 -18.22 -7.66 7.50
N GLY A 144 -17.59 -7.93 6.36
CA GLY A 144 -16.35 -8.70 6.29
C GLY A 144 -15.21 -8.05 7.07
N LEU A 145 -15.01 -6.75 6.94
CA LEU A 145 -14.02 -6.00 7.71
C LEU A 145 -14.29 -6.08 9.21
N LYS A 146 -15.54 -5.87 9.62
CA LYS A 146 -15.97 -6.01 11.04
C LYS A 146 -15.80 -7.44 11.56
N ALA A 147 -16.07 -8.44 10.74
CA ALA A 147 -15.84 -9.85 11.07
C ALA A 147 -14.34 -10.13 11.25
N GLY A 148 -13.47 -9.55 10.43
CA GLY A 148 -12.02 -9.60 10.61
C GLY A 148 -11.56 -8.98 11.94
N VAL A 149 -12.10 -7.81 12.31
CA VAL A 149 -11.84 -7.18 13.62
C VAL A 149 -12.33 -8.08 14.76
N HIS A 150 -13.53 -8.66 14.64
CA HIS A 150 -14.06 -9.58 15.64
C HIS A 150 -13.18 -10.83 15.77
N ALA A 151 -12.81 -11.45 14.66
CA ALA A 151 -11.93 -12.62 14.61
C ALA A 151 -10.56 -12.33 15.21
N TYR A 152 -9.99 -11.15 14.97
CA TYR A 152 -8.75 -10.72 15.60
C TYR A 152 -8.87 -10.70 17.13
N ARG A 153 -9.92 -10.06 17.65
CA ARG A 153 -10.15 -9.91 19.10
C ARG A 153 -10.47 -11.22 19.82
N THR A 154 -11.01 -12.20 19.11
CA THR A 154 -11.50 -13.46 19.69
C THR A 154 -10.56 -14.65 19.45
N HIS A 155 -9.89 -14.69 18.30
CA HIS A 155 -9.11 -15.84 17.83
C HIS A 155 -7.69 -15.44 17.32
N GLY A 156 -7.31 -14.16 17.41
CA GLY A 156 -5.98 -13.67 17.08
C GLY A 156 -5.70 -13.44 15.59
N GLY A 157 -4.44 -13.12 15.28
CA GLY A 157 -4.01 -12.66 13.95
C GLY A 157 -4.26 -13.66 12.81
N ALA A 158 -4.14 -14.97 13.07
CA ALA A 158 -4.31 -16.00 12.03
C ALA A 158 -5.76 -16.07 11.50
N ALA A 159 -6.74 -16.03 12.41
CA ALA A 159 -8.16 -16.01 12.04
C ALA A 159 -8.50 -14.73 11.26
N ALA A 160 -8.02 -13.57 11.76
CA ALA A 160 -8.22 -12.30 11.11
C ALA A 160 -7.57 -12.21 9.72
N SER A 161 -6.37 -12.78 9.57
CA SER A 161 -5.66 -12.89 8.29
C SER A 161 -6.44 -13.71 7.26
N THR A 162 -7.11 -14.78 7.69
CA THR A 162 -7.98 -15.59 6.83
C THR A 162 -9.15 -14.75 6.30
N HIS A 163 -9.84 -14.01 7.18
CA HIS A 163 -10.91 -13.10 6.78
C HIS A 163 -10.44 -12.03 5.80
N LEU A 164 -9.29 -11.39 6.08
CA LEU A 164 -8.74 -10.35 5.21
C LEU A 164 -8.38 -10.92 3.84
N THR A 165 -7.73 -12.08 3.79
CA THR A 165 -7.32 -12.75 2.55
C THR A 165 -8.54 -13.03 1.67
N HIS A 166 -9.64 -13.54 2.23
CA HIS A 166 -10.87 -13.77 1.48
C HIS A 166 -11.54 -12.49 0.95
N LEU A 167 -11.35 -11.35 1.62
CA LEU A 167 -11.88 -10.07 1.15
C LEU A 167 -11.09 -9.51 -0.03
N VAL A 168 -9.77 -9.69 -0.03
CA VAL A 168 -8.87 -9.01 -0.99
C VAL A 168 -8.35 -9.91 -2.10
N THR A 169 -8.52 -11.23 -1.99
CA THR A 169 -8.05 -12.20 -2.99
C THR A 169 -9.15 -13.15 -3.43
N ASN A 170 -9.16 -13.52 -4.70
CA ASN A 170 -9.99 -14.62 -5.20
C ASN A 170 -9.28 -15.98 -4.99
N GLU A 171 -9.91 -17.08 -5.36
CA GLU A 171 -9.34 -18.41 -5.11
C GLU A 171 -8.02 -18.67 -5.87
N ALA A 172 -7.87 -18.12 -7.07
CA ALA A 172 -6.64 -18.27 -7.85
C ALA A 172 -5.46 -17.53 -7.19
N ASP A 173 -5.66 -16.27 -6.81
CA ASP A 173 -4.65 -15.47 -6.10
C ASP A 173 -4.34 -16.07 -4.71
N HIS A 174 -5.36 -16.51 -3.99
CA HIS A 174 -5.20 -17.20 -2.72
C HIS A 174 -4.39 -18.51 -2.86
N ALA A 175 -4.62 -19.31 -3.90
CA ALA A 175 -3.84 -20.52 -4.15
C ALA A 175 -2.36 -20.21 -4.40
N LEU A 176 -2.05 -19.14 -5.15
CA LEU A 176 -0.68 -18.68 -5.35
C LEU A 176 -0.02 -18.21 -4.05
N ILE A 177 -0.75 -17.47 -3.21
CA ILE A 177 -0.27 -17.05 -1.89
C ILE A 177 0.05 -18.28 -1.02
N ARG A 178 -0.84 -19.27 -0.95
CA ARG A 178 -0.62 -20.51 -0.17
C ARG A 178 0.60 -21.30 -0.67
N GLY A 179 0.83 -21.33 -1.98
CA GLY A 179 1.97 -22.00 -2.60
C GLY A 179 3.30 -21.22 -2.52
N SER A 180 3.26 -19.94 -2.13
CA SER A 180 4.43 -19.07 -2.18
C SER A 180 5.36 -19.28 -0.98
N ARG A 181 6.59 -19.73 -1.26
CA ARG A 181 7.68 -19.76 -0.27
C ARG A 181 7.98 -18.38 0.32
N GLY A 182 7.82 -17.32 -0.49
CA GLY A 182 8.03 -15.94 -0.03
C GLY A 182 7.03 -15.55 1.06
N PHE A 183 5.75 -15.81 0.83
CA PHE A 183 4.74 -15.60 1.86
C PHE A 183 4.95 -16.48 3.09
N ALA A 184 5.28 -17.76 2.89
CA ALA A 184 5.51 -18.69 3.99
C ALA A 184 6.64 -18.19 4.94
N GLN A 185 7.72 -17.62 4.38
CA GLN A 185 8.84 -17.05 5.16
C GLN A 185 8.47 -15.79 5.94
N MET A 186 7.48 -15.02 5.46
CA MET A 186 7.06 -13.75 6.06
C MET A 186 5.81 -13.88 6.94
N ARG A 187 5.19 -15.06 6.99
CA ARG A 187 3.87 -15.28 7.61
C ARG A 187 3.81 -14.76 9.04
N ASP A 188 4.76 -15.15 9.88
CA ASP A 188 4.70 -14.83 11.30
C ASP A 188 4.83 -13.31 11.54
N VAL A 189 5.68 -12.64 10.77
CA VAL A 189 5.84 -11.18 10.82
C VAL A 189 4.60 -10.46 10.28
N ILE A 190 4.01 -10.98 9.19
CA ILE A 190 2.74 -10.49 8.66
C ILE A 190 1.65 -10.59 9.73
N LEU A 191 1.50 -11.75 10.37
CA LEU A 191 0.49 -11.96 11.42
C LEU A 191 0.69 -11.02 12.61
N GLN A 192 1.95 -10.77 13.01
CA GLN A 192 2.27 -9.80 14.06
C GLN A 192 1.89 -8.36 13.68
N SER A 193 2.04 -8.00 12.40
CA SER A 193 1.74 -6.65 11.92
C SER A 193 0.24 -6.32 11.90
N LEU A 194 -0.63 -7.34 11.80
CA LEU A 194 -2.07 -7.16 11.65
C LEU A 194 -2.76 -6.54 12.87
N GLN A 195 -2.11 -6.54 14.04
CA GLN A 195 -2.67 -5.93 15.25
C GLN A 195 -3.13 -4.49 14.98
N PHE A 196 -2.23 -3.65 14.44
CA PHE A 196 -2.53 -2.23 14.25
C PHE A 196 -3.63 -2.01 13.19
N LEU A 197 -3.66 -2.83 12.13
CA LEU A 197 -4.71 -2.79 11.13
C LEU A 197 -6.10 -2.97 11.76
N PHE A 198 -6.27 -4.04 12.55
CA PHE A 198 -7.58 -4.38 13.12
C PHE A 198 -7.94 -3.56 14.36
N ASP A 199 -6.94 -3.08 15.11
CA ASP A 199 -7.19 -2.20 16.24
C ASP A 199 -7.54 -0.78 15.79
N GLU A 200 -6.90 -0.26 14.74
CA GLU A 200 -6.95 1.18 14.40
C GLU A 200 -7.43 1.46 12.97
N GLU A 201 -6.80 0.87 11.96
CA GLU A 201 -7.00 1.31 10.56
C GLU A 201 -8.32 0.87 9.95
N VAL A 202 -8.90 -0.26 10.37
CA VAL A 202 -10.23 -0.67 9.88
C VAL A 202 -11.28 0.36 10.28
N ASP A 203 -11.24 0.90 11.50
CA ASP A 203 -12.19 1.94 11.93
C ASP A 203 -12.00 3.23 11.11
N ALA A 204 -10.75 3.67 10.93
CA ALA A 204 -10.43 4.82 10.09
C ALA A 204 -10.90 4.63 8.64
N ALA A 205 -10.67 3.46 8.04
CA ALA A 205 -11.08 3.13 6.69
C ALA A 205 -12.61 3.10 6.51
N LEU A 206 -13.35 2.64 7.54
CA LEU A 206 -14.82 2.64 7.53
C LEU A 206 -15.41 4.05 7.58
N GLY A 207 -14.71 5.01 8.19
CA GLY A 207 -15.11 6.42 8.28
C GLY A 207 -14.53 7.33 7.19
N TYR A 208 -13.66 6.82 6.32
CA TYR A 208 -13.00 7.61 5.29
C TYR A 208 -13.94 7.95 4.13
N VAL A 209 -13.83 9.19 3.63
CA VAL A 209 -14.59 9.69 2.47
C VAL A 209 -13.61 10.14 1.40
N THR A 210 -13.70 9.56 0.21
CA THR A 210 -12.79 9.81 -0.90
C THR A 210 -13.24 11.02 -1.71
N ASP A 211 -12.36 12.03 -1.79
CA ASP A 211 -12.57 13.21 -2.64
C ASP A 211 -12.22 12.91 -4.10
N VAL A 212 -13.14 12.26 -4.80
CA VAL A 212 -13.00 11.92 -6.23
C VAL A 212 -12.83 13.16 -7.13
N PRO A 213 -13.55 14.29 -6.93
CA PRO A 213 -13.29 15.53 -7.66
C PRO A 213 -11.85 16.03 -7.53
N PHE A 214 -11.27 16.00 -6.31
CA PHE A 214 -9.85 16.31 -6.13
C PHE A 214 -8.96 15.35 -6.92
N LEU A 215 -9.18 14.03 -6.83
CA LEU A 215 -8.38 13.06 -7.58
C LEU A 215 -8.49 13.26 -9.10
N ARG A 216 -9.68 13.61 -9.61
CA ARG A 216 -9.88 13.99 -11.02
C ARG A 216 -9.03 15.21 -11.40
N SER A 217 -8.92 16.21 -10.52
CA SER A 217 -8.06 17.39 -10.76
C SER A 217 -6.56 17.03 -10.85
N GLN A 218 -6.17 15.91 -10.26
CA GLN A 218 -4.80 15.38 -10.25
C GLN A 218 -4.59 14.21 -11.23
N ARG A 219 -5.53 13.97 -12.16
CA ARG A 219 -5.55 12.78 -13.02
C ARG A 219 -4.24 12.55 -13.79
N ASP A 220 -3.56 13.62 -14.21
CA ASP A 220 -2.30 13.52 -14.97
C ASP A 220 -1.13 13.05 -14.10
N ARG A 221 -1.32 12.97 -12.78
CA ARG A 221 -0.33 12.58 -11.78
C ARG A 221 -0.63 11.23 -11.14
N ILE A 222 -1.69 10.54 -11.57
CA ILE A 222 -2.12 9.27 -11.00
C ILE A 222 -2.16 8.19 -12.09
N TYR A 223 -1.59 7.03 -11.80
CA TYR A 223 -1.86 5.79 -12.53
C TYR A 223 -2.67 4.86 -11.64
N LEU A 224 -3.82 4.42 -12.17
CA LEU A 224 -4.61 3.37 -11.58
C LEU A 224 -4.13 2.04 -12.15
N VAL A 225 -3.75 1.12 -11.27
CA VAL A 225 -3.20 -0.17 -11.62
C VAL A 225 -4.02 -1.27 -10.96
N LYS A 226 -4.35 -2.30 -11.74
CA LYS A 226 -5.10 -3.46 -11.28
C LYS A 226 -4.33 -4.73 -11.60
N GLY A 227 -4.23 -5.65 -10.65
CA GLY A 227 -3.70 -6.99 -10.92
C GLY A 227 -4.59 -7.75 -11.93
N GLU A 228 -3.97 -8.51 -12.83
CA GLU A 228 -4.66 -9.41 -13.77
C GLU A 228 -5.62 -10.37 -13.05
N LEU A 229 -5.19 -10.91 -11.91
CA LEU A 229 -5.98 -11.82 -11.09
C LEU A 229 -6.94 -11.10 -10.14
N THR A 230 -6.89 -9.78 -10.04
CA THR A 230 -7.70 -9.02 -9.08
C THR A 230 -9.16 -9.00 -9.51
N SER A 231 -10.03 -9.59 -8.68
CA SER A 231 -11.45 -9.71 -9.02
C SER A 231 -12.42 -9.68 -7.84
N THR A 232 -11.95 -9.51 -6.59
CA THR A 232 -12.89 -9.41 -5.46
C THR A 232 -13.58 -8.04 -5.50
N PRO A 233 -14.83 -7.91 -5.03
CA PRO A 233 -15.49 -6.62 -5.00
C PRO A 233 -14.67 -5.54 -4.28
N PHE A 234 -13.99 -5.90 -3.18
CA PHE A 234 -13.26 -4.92 -2.39
C PHE A 234 -11.97 -4.41 -3.04
N THR A 235 -11.39 -5.14 -3.99
CA THR A 235 -10.17 -4.73 -4.71
C THR A 235 -10.45 -4.25 -6.14
N ALA A 236 -11.42 -4.86 -6.82
CA ALA A 236 -11.75 -4.54 -8.20
C ALA A 236 -12.67 -3.33 -8.35
N GLU A 237 -13.65 -3.15 -7.46
CA GLU A 237 -14.61 -2.04 -7.61
C GLU A 237 -13.99 -0.68 -7.33
N PRO A 238 -13.17 -0.48 -6.27
CA PRO A 238 -12.61 0.85 -6.00
C PRO A 238 -11.74 1.39 -7.15
N VAL A 239 -10.92 0.56 -7.78
CA VAL A 239 -10.10 1.00 -8.93
C VAL A 239 -10.95 1.37 -10.15
N VAL A 240 -12.04 0.62 -10.40
CA VAL A 240 -12.99 0.92 -11.48
C VAL A 240 -13.77 2.21 -11.20
N MET A 241 -14.21 2.40 -9.96
CA MET A 241 -14.93 3.60 -9.55
C MET A 241 -14.03 4.84 -9.58
N LEU A 242 -12.76 4.73 -9.18
CA LEU A 242 -11.77 5.78 -9.36
C LEU A 242 -11.55 6.09 -10.84
N ALA A 243 -11.36 5.08 -11.69
CA ALA A 243 -11.12 5.28 -13.12
C ALA A 243 -12.26 6.04 -13.79
N ARG A 244 -13.51 5.61 -13.55
CA ARG A 244 -14.72 6.31 -14.00
C ARG A 244 -14.82 7.71 -13.43
N GLY A 245 -14.56 7.85 -12.12
CA GLY A 245 -14.63 9.10 -11.39
C GLY A 245 -13.60 10.12 -11.86
N MET A 246 -12.42 9.69 -12.29
CA MET A 246 -11.33 10.55 -12.75
C MET A 246 -11.29 10.74 -14.27
N GLY A 247 -11.95 9.85 -15.02
CA GLY A 247 -11.87 9.80 -16.48
C GLY A 247 -10.47 9.39 -16.97
N VAL A 248 -9.90 8.33 -16.37
CA VAL A 248 -8.60 7.75 -16.74
C VAL A 248 -8.71 6.26 -16.96
N ASP A 249 -7.81 5.71 -17.76
CA ASP A 249 -7.73 4.26 -17.98
C ASP A 249 -7.05 3.55 -16.82
N ILE A 250 -7.41 2.27 -16.65
CA ILE A 250 -6.75 1.34 -15.74
C ILE A 250 -5.63 0.64 -16.50
N LYS A 251 -4.45 0.59 -15.89
CA LYS A 251 -3.33 -0.23 -16.37
C LYS A 251 -3.38 -1.59 -15.69
N GLU A 252 -3.09 -2.66 -16.42
CA GLU A 252 -2.96 -3.98 -15.83
C GLU A 252 -1.52 -4.27 -15.42
N ILE A 253 -1.33 -5.09 -14.39
CA ILE A 253 -0.04 -5.59 -13.94
C ILE A 253 -0.13 -7.07 -13.61
N VAL A 254 0.96 -7.80 -13.85
CA VAL A 254 1.06 -9.24 -13.60
C VAL A 254 0.69 -9.63 -12.17
N GLY A 255 -0.06 -10.72 -12.05
CA GLY A 255 -0.46 -11.30 -10.76
C GLY A 255 -1.74 -10.70 -10.18
N GLY A 256 -1.93 -10.85 -8.87
CA GLY A 256 -3.08 -10.34 -8.12
C GLY A 256 -2.69 -9.34 -7.03
N HIS A 257 -3.45 -9.32 -5.94
CA HIS A 257 -3.29 -8.34 -4.85
C HIS A 257 -1.90 -8.36 -4.23
N ALA A 258 -1.24 -9.53 -4.27
CA ALA A 258 0.09 -9.75 -3.73
C ALA A 258 1.14 -10.11 -4.79
N GLY A 259 0.94 -9.69 -6.05
CA GLY A 259 1.86 -9.96 -7.16
C GLY A 259 3.32 -9.60 -6.87
N PHE A 260 3.56 -8.52 -6.11
CA PHE A 260 4.88 -8.10 -5.67
C PHE A 260 5.60 -9.09 -4.74
N VAL A 261 4.89 -9.99 -4.06
CA VAL A 261 5.50 -11.07 -3.27
C VAL A 261 5.65 -12.35 -4.09
N ILE A 262 4.64 -12.67 -4.91
CA ILE A 262 4.53 -13.94 -5.63
C ILE A 262 5.55 -13.99 -6.79
N SER A 263 5.59 -12.92 -7.60
CA SER A 263 6.42 -12.83 -8.81
C SER A 263 7.22 -11.52 -8.82
N PRO A 264 8.13 -11.29 -7.86
CA PRO A 264 8.76 -9.98 -7.65
C PRO A 264 9.53 -9.47 -8.88
N GLY A 265 10.23 -10.35 -9.62
CA GLY A 265 10.97 -9.93 -10.81
C GLY A 265 10.07 -9.46 -11.96
N GLU A 266 9.02 -10.24 -12.27
CA GLU A 266 8.03 -9.89 -13.31
C GLU A 266 7.24 -8.65 -12.91
N PHE A 267 6.81 -8.58 -11.64
CA PHE A 267 6.09 -7.43 -11.10
C PHE A 267 6.93 -6.14 -11.17
N SER A 268 8.21 -6.21 -10.78
CA SER A 268 9.12 -5.06 -10.90
C SER A 268 9.31 -4.62 -12.35
N GLY A 269 9.48 -5.55 -13.29
CA GLY A 269 9.61 -5.22 -14.71
C GLY A 269 8.34 -4.58 -15.29
N ALA A 270 7.17 -5.08 -14.91
CA ALA A 270 5.89 -4.50 -15.32
C ALA A 270 5.68 -3.10 -14.70
N LEU A 271 6.07 -2.90 -13.43
CA LEU A 271 6.01 -1.60 -12.78
C LEU A 271 6.94 -0.58 -13.45
N GLU A 272 8.15 -0.98 -13.84
CA GLU A 272 9.07 -0.14 -14.64
C GLU A 272 8.44 0.28 -15.99
N GLY A 273 7.76 -0.66 -16.66
CA GLY A 273 7.02 -0.39 -17.89
C GLY A 273 5.89 0.64 -17.69
N ILE A 274 5.10 0.50 -16.62
CA ILE A 274 4.03 1.46 -16.26
C ILE A 274 4.59 2.86 -16.00
N LEU A 275 5.76 2.94 -15.38
CA LEU A 275 6.46 4.20 -15.12
C LEU A 275 7.06 4.84 -16.39
N GLY A 276 6.93 4.19 -17.55
CA GLY A 276 7.47 4.69 -18.82
C GLY A 276 8.98 4.52 -18.94
N ILE A 277 9.57 3.66 -18.12
CA ILE A 277 11.02 3.43 -18.05
C ILE A 277 11.29 2.07 -18.71
N GLY A 278 10.94 1.96 -19.99
CA GLY A 278 11.34 0.83 -20.82
C GLY A 278 12.84 0.86 -21.09
N ARG A 279 13.47 -0.31 -21.20
CA ARG A 279 14.90 -0.50 -21.51
C ARG A 279 15.29 0.45 -22.66
N GLU A 280 16.24 1.35 -22.42
CA GLU A 280 17.05 1.86 -23.53
C GLU A 280 17.61 0.61 -24.23
N SER A 281 17.18 0.43 -25.47
CA SER A 281 17.74 -0.56 -26.37
C SER A 281 19.25 -0.38 -26.33
N LYS A 282 19.98 -1.40 -25.86
CA LYS A 282 21.41 -1.47 -26.15
C LYS A 282 21.51 -1.49 -27.68
N LEU A 283 21.93 -0.37 -28.25
CA LEU A 283 22.49 -0.28 -29.59
C LEU A 283 23.67 -1.24 -29.71
#